data_AF-A0A9D9RXU4-F1
#
_entry.id   AF-A0A9D9RXU4-F1
#
_cell.length_a   1.000
_cell.length_b   1.000
_cell.length_c   1.000
_cell.angle_alpha   90.00
_cell.angle_beta   90.00
_cell.angle_gamma   90.00
#
_symmetry.space_group_name_H-M   'P 1'
#
loop_
_entity.id
_entity.type
_entity.pdbx_description
1 polymer ?
#
loop_
_entity_poly.entity_id
_entity_poly.type
_entity_poly.pdbx_seq_one_letter_code
_entity_poly.pdbx_strand_id
1 'polypeptide(L)'
;MSLHHESIADALREVVQAAGGPKAVGGRMFPDMPIDHAASRIRDCLNHDRRDRFTPDQLMMILRMGHQVGCHAGMIFLCRDLGYSDPAPVEPEDEVARLQREFVEASKALVGMATKIEQMQSRATLKSVA
;
A
#
# COMPACT_ATOMS: atom_id res chain seq x y z
N MET A 1 0.12 16.92 -13.96
CA MET A 1 -0.78 16.37 -12.94
C MET A 1 -2.17 16.89 -13.28
N SER A 2 -3.01 16.07 -13.90
CA SER A 2 -4.39 16.46 -14.19
C SER A 2 -5.22 16.26 -12.93
N LEU A 3 -5.99 17.26 -12.49
CA LEU A 3 -6.82 17.13 -11.28
C LEU A 3 -8.01 16.17 -11.45
N HIS A 4 -8.35 15.82 -12.70
CA HIS A 4 -9.43 14.90 -13.03
C HIS A 4 -9.01 13.98 -14.17
N HIS A 5 -9.08 12.67 -13.94
CA HIS A 5 -8.98 11.65 -14.99
C HIS A 5 -10.40 11.24 -15.38
N GLU A 6 -10.68 11.17 -16.68
CA GLU A 6 -12.01 10.81 -17.19
C GLU A 6 -12.23 9.31 -17.21
N SER A 7 -11.15 8.52 -17.16
CA SER A 7 -11.23 7.07 -17.02
C SER A 7 -10.05 6.48 -16.24
N ILE A 8 -10.21 5.20 -15.86
CA ILE A 8 -9.12 4.43 -15.24
C ILE A 8 -7.89 4.34 -16.16
N ALA A 9 -8.05 4.29 -17.48
CA ALA A 9 -6.92 4.21 -18.39
C ALA A 9 -6.12 5.52 -18.42
N ASP A 10 -6.78 6.68 -18.28
CA ASP A 10 -6.09 7.97 -18.18
C ASP A 10 -5.30 8.08 -16.89
N ALA A 11 -5.89 7.64 -15.78
CA ALA A 11 -5.23 7.60 -14.48
C ALA A 11 -4.02 6.65 -14.50
N LEU A 12 -4.17 5.45 -15.07
CA LEU A 12 -3.08 4.49 -15.21
C LEU A 12 -2.00 4.97 -16.17
N ARG A 13 -2.33 5.76 -17.19
CA ARG A 13 -1.34 6.38 -18.07
C ARG A 13 -0.44 7.32 -17.29
N GLU A 14 -0.99 8.13 -16.39
CA GLU A 14 -0.20 8.98 -15.49
C GLU A 14 0.71 8.13 -14.59
N VAL A 15 0.18 7.07 -13.97
CA VAL A 15 0.97 6.14 -13.13
C VAL A 15 2.10 5.49 -13.92
N VAL A 16 1.83 5.01 -15.15
CA VAL A 16 2.85 4.39 -16.02
C VAL A 16 3.94 5.38 -16.38
N GLN A 17 3.60 6.64 -16.66
CA GLN A 17 4.62 7.67 -16.92
C GLN A 17 5.48 7.96 -15.69
N ALA A 18 4.87 8.11 -14.51
CA ALA A 18 5.58 8.31 -13.25
C ALA A 18 6.51 7.12 -12.91
N ALA A 19 6.09 5.89 -13.25
CA ALA A 19 6.86 4.66 -13.02
C ALA A 19 7.99 4.41 -14.05
N GLY A 20 8.36 5.40 -14.87
CA GLY A 20 9.43 5.28 -15.88
C GLY A 20 8.96 4.95 -17.30
N GLY A 21 7.66 5.04 -17.55
CA GLY A 21 7.05 4.90 -18.87
C GLY A 21 6.78 3.45 -19.31
N PRO A 22 6.17 3.27 -20.50
CA PRO A 22 5.72 1.97 -20.98
C PRO A 22 6.82 0.91 -21.12
N LYS A 23 8.07 1.31 -21.40
CA LYS A 23 9.20 0.37 -21.51
C LYS A 23 9.60 -0.20 -20.14
N ALA A 24 9.69 0.66 -19.11
CA ALA A 24 10.03 0.23 -17.76
C ALA A 24 8.94 -0.67 -17.16
N VAL A 25 7.68 -0.24 -17.26
CA VAL A 25 6.53 -1.02 -16.76
C VAL A 25 6.37 -2.32 -17.57
N GLY A 26 6.43 -2.23 -18.91
CA GLY A 26 6.30 -3.38 -19.80
C GLY A 26 7.38 -4.43 -19.58
N GLY A 27 8.65 -4.03 -19.48
CA GLY A 27 9.76 -4.96 -19.25
C GLY A 27 9.68 -5.69 -17.90
N ARG A 28 9.08 -5.07 -16.87
CA ARG A 28 8.83 -5.72 -15.59
C ARG A 28 7.59 -6.63 -15.62
N MET A 29 6.53 -6.21 -16.30
CA MET A 29 5.26 -6.96 -16.36
C MET A 29 5.35 -8.18 -17.29
N PHE A 30 6.16 -8.07 -18.34
CA PHE A 30 6.30 -9.10 -19.37
C PHE A 30 7.79 -9.38 -19.65
N PRO A 31 8.50 -10.01 -18.70
CA PRO A 31 9.94 -10.20 -18.79
C PRO A 31 10.36 -11.10 -19.96
N ASP A 32 9.48 -12.01 -20.37
CA ASP A 32 9.74 -12.96 -21.47
C ASP A 32 9.48 -12.37 -22.87
N MET A 33 9.06 -11.11 -22.95
CA MET A 33 8.79 -10.42 -24.22
C MET A 33 9.89 -9.38 -24.53
N PRO A 34 10.20 -9.15 -25.82
CA PRO A 34 11.02 -8.03 -26.22
C PRO A 34 10.45 -6.70 -25.68
N ILE A 35 11.32 -5.83 -25.16
CA ILE A 35 10.92 -4.59 -24.45
C ILE A 35 9.97 -3.72 -25.28
N ASP A 36 10.21 -3.60 -26.59
CA ASP A 36 9.36 -2.78 -27.46
C ASP A 36 7.96 -3.39 -27.66
N HIS A 37 7.87 -4.72 -27.73
CA HIS A 37 6.57 -5.43 -27.78
C HIS A 37 5.83 -5.29 -26.45
N ALA A 38 6.54 -5.45 -25.33
CA ALA A 38 5.96 -5.25 -24.00
C ALA A 38 5.43 -3.81 -23.83
N ALA A 39 6.19 -2.81 -24.26
CA ALA A 39 5.79 -1.41 -24.23
C ALA A 39 4.60 -1.10 -25.16
N SER A 40 4.51 -1.76 -26.33
CA SER A 40 3.32 -1.67 -27.18
C SER A 40 2.10 -2.21 -26.45
N ARG A 41 2.22 -3.40 -25.84
CA ARG A 41 1.12 -4.03 -25.10
C ARG A 41 0.62 -3.16 -23.94
N ILE A 42 1.51 -2.51 -23.20
CA ILE A 42 1.11 -1.52 -22.17
C ILE A 42 0.25 -0.40 -22.80
N ARG A 43 0.69 0.16 -23.94
CA ARG A 43 -0.06 1.24 -24.63
C ARG A 43 -1.40 0.75 -25.18
N ASP A 44 -1.46 -0.47 -25.69
CA ASP A 44 -2.68 -1.09 -26.21
C ASP A 44 -3.69 -1.33 -25.08
N CYS A 45 -3.25 -1.81 -23.91
CA CYS A 45 -4.10 -1.96 -22.73
C CYS A 45 -4.66 -0.62 -22.19
N LEU A 46 -3.95 0.48 -22.42
CA LEU A 46 -4.37 1.84 -22.03
C LEU A 46 -5.22 2.54 -23.09
N ASN A 47 -5.50 1.89 -24.22
CA ASN A 47 -6.30 2.44 -25.30
C ASN A 47 -7.72 1.82 -25.28
N HIS A 48 -8.74 2.64 -25.05
CA HIS A 48 -10.13 2.18 -24.99
C HIS A 48 -10.61 1.56 -26.31
N ASP A 49 -10.07 1.99 -27.45
CA ASP A 49 -10.46 1.49 -28.79
C ASP A 49 -9.85 0.11 -29.10
N ARG A 50 -8.83 -0.30 -28.35
CA ARG A 50 -8.23 -1.64 -28.46
C ARG A 50 -9.03 -2.64 -27.64
N ARG A 51 -8.83 -3.94 -27.91
CA ARG A 51 -9.45 -5.02 -27.12
C ARG A 51 -8.63 -5.43 -25.90
N ASP A 52 -7.33 -5.17 -25.92
CA ASP A 52 -6.43 -5.54 -24.85
C ASP A 52 -6.75 -4.79 -23.56
N ARG A 53 -6.75 -5.49 -22.43
CA ARG A 53 -6.99 -4.94 -21.10
C ARG A 53 -6.01 -5.56 -20.12
N PHE A 54 -5.71 -4.82 -19.05
CA PHE A 54 -4.96 -5.40 -17.94
C PHE A 54 -5.81 -6.44 -17.21
N THR A 55 -5.17 -7.54 -16.80
CA THR A 55 -5.76 -8.42 -15.79
C THR A 55 -5.76 -7.71 -14.43
N PRO A 56 -6.55 -8.17 -13.46
CA PRO A 56 -6.52 -7.61 -12.10
C PRO A 56 -5.12 -7.60 -11.47
N ASP A 57 -4.33 -8.66 -11.66
CA ASP A 57 -2.96 -8.73 -11.13
C ASP A 57 -2.02 -7.72 -11.78
N GLN A 58 -2.17 -7.50 -13.09
CA GLN A 58 -1.38 -6.49 -13.82
C GLN A 58 -1.76 -5.08 -13.39
N LEU A 59 -3.05 -4.82 -13.16
CA LEU A 59 -3.53 -3.58 -12.58
C LEU A 59 -2.91 -3.34 -11.19
N MET A 60 -2.96 -4.35 -10.32
CA MET A 60 -2.36 -4.29 -8.98
C MET A 60 -0.85 -4.03 -9.02
N MET A 61 -0.15 -4.62 -9.98
CA MET A 61 1.27 -4.35 -10.20
C MET A 61 1.54 -2.89 -10.56
N ILE A 62 0.75 -2.30 -11.46
CA ILE A 62 0.88 -0.88 -11.84
C ILE A 62 0.60 0.02 -10.63
N LEU A 63 -0.46 -0.26 -9.86
CA LEU A 63 -0.79 0.51 -8.67
C LEU A 63 0.32 0.42 -7.60
N ARG A 64 0.94 -0.75 -7.43
CA ARG A 64 2.08 -0.95 -6.53
C ARG A 64 3.30 -0.14 -6.99
N MET A 65 3.59 -0.12 -8.29
CA MET A 65 4.66 0.71 -8.85
C MET A 65 4.38 2.19 -8.64
N GLY A 66 3.13 2.63 -8.88
CA GLY A 66 2.68 3.98 -8.61
C GLY A 66 2.92 4.38 -7.16
N HIS A 67 2.51 3.54 -6.22
CA HIS A 67 2.73 3.77 -4.79
C HIS A 67 4.23 3.93 -4.45
N GLN A 68 5.10 3.08 -5.00
CA GLN A 68 6.56 3.18 -4.80
C GLN A 68 7.18 4.49 -5.31
N VAL A 69 6.57 5.15 -6.29
CA VAL A 69 7.05 6.43 -6.85
C VAL A 69 6.20 7.63 -6.41
N GLY A 70 5.30 7.45 -5.42
CA GLY A 70 4.43 8.51 -4.92
C GLY A 70 3.33 8.96 -5.91
N CYS A 71 3.04 8.17 -6.94
CA CYS A 71 1.98 8.44 -7.89
C CYS A 71 0.74 7.59 -7.60
N HIS A 72 -0.31 8.23 -7.06
CA HIS A 72 -1.54 7.56 -6.63
C HIS A 72 -2.73 7.80 -7.57
N ALA A 73 -2.52 8.38 -8.76
CA ALA A 73 -3.57 8.70 -9.72
C ALA A 73 -4.56 7.55 -9.96
N GLY A 74 -4.05 6.32 -10.17
CA GLY A 74 -4.89 5.14 -10.37
C GLY A 74 -5.77 4.80 -9.16
N MET A 75 -5.24 4.88 -7.94
CA MET A 75 -6.00 4.59 -6.71
C MET A 75 -7.00 5.72 -6.40
N ILE A 76 -6.60 6.98 -6.61
CA ILE A 76 -7.47 8.16 -6.46
C ILE A 76 -8.67 8.03 -7.40
N PHE A 77 -8.45 7.66 -8.67
CA PHE A 77 -9.54 7.42 -9.61
C PHE A 77 -10.49 6.34 -9.10
N LEU A 78 -9.97 5.17 -8.71
CA LEU A 78 -10.80 4.05 -8.22
C LEU A 78 -11.63 4.45 -6.98
N CYS A 79 -11.03 5.14 -6.01
CA CYS A 79 -11.78 5.60 -4.84
C CYS A 79 -12.93 6.53 -5.24
N ARG A 80 -12.64 7.53 -6.08
CA ARG A 80 -13.64 8.52 -6.49
C ARG A 80 -14.76 7.92 -7.32
N ASP A 81 -14.41 7.08 -8.30
CA ASP A 81 -15.37 6.42 -9.20
C ASP A 81 -16.30 5.47 -8.45
N LEU A 82 -15.81 4.84 -7.38
CA LEU A 82 -16.57 3.93 -6.53
C LEU A 82 -17.21 4.60 -5.30
N GLY A 83 -17.06 5.92 -5.14
CA GLY A 83 -17.66 6.68 -4.03
C GLY A 83 -16.98 6.50 -2.66
N TYR A 84 -15.74 6.03 -2.63
CA TYR A 84 -14.89 6.02 -1.44
C TYR A 84 -14.20 7.36 -1.23
N SER A 85 -13.74 7.62 0.00
CA SER A 85 -12.84 8.74 0.29
C SER A 85 -11.51 8.59 -0.46
N ASP A 86 -10.85 9.71 -0.74
CA ASP A 86 -9.51 9.70 -1.33
C ASP A 86 -8.56 8.79 -0.52
N PRO A 87 -7.68 8.02 -1.18
CA PRO A 87 -6.81 7.07 -0.50
C PRO A 87 -5.81 7.81 0.39
N ALA A 88 -5.61 7.29 1.60
CA ALA A 88 -4.52 7.69 2.49
C ALA A 88 -3.38 6.65 2.36
N PRO A 89 -2.28 6.94 1.64
CA PRO A 89 -1.13 6.05 1.58
C PRO A 89 -0.59 5.81 2.99
N VAL A 90 -0.32 4.54 3.32
CA VAL A 90 0.35 4.17 4.57
C VAL A 90 1.82 3.98 4.25
N GLU A 91 2.68 4.83 4.79
CA GLU A 91 4.12 4.65 4.66
C GLU A 91 4.56 3.45 5.52
N PRO A 92 5.39 2.53 4.99
CA PRO A 92 5.85 1.37 5.75
C PRO A 92 6.56 1.73 7.07
N GLU A 93 7.28 2.86 7.07
CA GLU A 93 7.96 3.39 8.26
C GLU A 93 6.96 3.81 9.34
N ASP A 94 5.85 4.43 8.95
CA ASP A 94 4.79 4.87 9.87
C ASP A 94 4.07 3.68 10.50
N GLU A 95 3.85 2.60 9.75
CA GLU A 95 3.21 1.38 10.25
C GLU A 95 4.10 0.65 11.26
N VAL A 96 5.39 0.49 10.96
CA VAL A 96 6.36 -0.11 11.89
C VAL A 96 6.50 0.75 13.15
N ALA A 97 6.60 2.07 13.01
CA ALA A 97 6.69 2.99 14.15
C ALA A 97 5.39 2.99 15.00
N ARG A 98 4.22 2.84 14.37
CA ARG A 98 2.94 2.67 15.10
C ARG A 98 2.96 1.37 15.91
N LEU A 99 3.29 0.25 15.27
CA LEU A 99 3.35 -1.06 15.94
C LEU A 99 4.40 -1.09 17.07
N GLN A 100 5.55 -0.43 16.89
CA GLN A 100 6.56 -0.29 17.94
C GLN A 100 6.02 0.49 19.15
N ARG A 101 5.29 1.59 18.92
CA ARG A 101 4.65 2.35 20.00
C ARG A 101 3.61 1.51 20.74
N GLU A 102 2.73 0.84 20.00
CA GLU A 102 1.72 -0.07 20.57
C GLU A 102 2.37 -1.17 21.42
N PHE A 103 3.46 -1.77 20.94
CA PHE A 103 4.21 -2.79 21.66
C PHE A 103 4.81 -2.26 22.98
N VAL A 104 5.41 -1.07 22.96
CA VAL A 104 5.98 -0.44 24.15
C VAL A 104 4.89 -0.14 25.19
N GLU A 105 3.72 0.33 24.77
CA GLU A 105 2.59 0.58 25.68
C GLU A 105 2.06 -0.71 26.30
N ALA A 106 1.85 -1.75 25.49
CA ALA A 106 1.42 -3.06 25.96
C ALA A 106 2.43 -3.65 26.97
N SER A 107 3.73 -3.52 26.68
CA SER A 107 4.81 -3.99 27.57
C SER A 107 4.80 -3.27 28.92
N LYS A 108 4.61 -1.94 28.93
CA LYS A 108 4.47 -1.16 30.17
C LYS A 108 3.26 -1.60 31.00
N ALA A 109 2.14 -1.87 30.35
CA ALA A 109 0.94 -2.37 31.01
C ALA A 109 1.18 -3.73 31.67
N LEU A 110 1.85 -4.66 30.96
CA LEU A 110 2.22 -5.97 31.50
C LEU A 110 3.15 -5.87 32.70
N VAL A 111 4.18 -5.02 32.64
CA VAL A 111 5.07 -4.77 33.79
C VAL A 111 4.29 -4.21 34.98
N GLY A 112 3.39 -3.25 34.75
CA GLY A 112 2.55 -2.69 35.81
C GLY A 112 1.61 -3.72 36.44
N MET A 113 1.08 -4.66 35.66
CA MET A 113 0.29 -5.79 36.19
C MET A 113 1.15 -6.74 37.02
N ALA A 114 2.35 -7.09 36.55
CA ALA A 114 3.29 -7.94 37.28
C ALA A 114 3.68 -7.34 38.63
N THR A 115 4.04 -6.05 38.67
CA THR A 115 4.37 -5.36 39.93
C THR A 115 3.20 -5.37 40.93
N LYS A 116 1.96 -5.20 40.46
CA LYS A 116 0.78 -5.29 41.33
C LYS A 116 0.59 -6.70 41.89
N ILE A 117 0.81 -7.74 41.08
CA ILE A 117 0.75 -9.14 41.52
C ILE A 117 1.79 -9.40 42.61
N GLU A 118 3.04 -8.98 42.41
CA GLU A 118 4.13 -9.12 43.40
C GLU A 118 3.82 -8.40 44.73
N GLN A 119 3.25 -7.19 44.67
CA GLN A 119 2.84 -6.44 45.85
C GLN A 119 1.71 -7.13 46.63
N MET A 120 0.75 -7.73 45.92
CA MET A 120 -0.34 -8.48 46.57
C MET A 120 0.18 -9.77 47.20
N GLN A 121 1.05 -10.50 46.53
CA GLN A 121 1.67 -11.72 47.04
C GLN A 121 2.54 -11.45 48.27
N SER A 122 3.40 -10.43 48.23
CA SER A 122 4.25 -10.06 49.38
C SER A 122 3.44 -9.62 50.61
N ARG A 123 2.35 -8.86 50.44
CA ARG A 123 1.45 -8.51 51.55
C ARG A 123 0.69 -9.73 52.11
N ALA A 124 0.34 -10.70 51.27
CA ALA A 124 -0.30 -11.93 51.72
C ALA A 124 0.65 -12.77 52.60
N THR A 125 1.93 -12.88 52.20
CA THR A 125 2.95 -13.60 52.97
C THR A 125 3.21 -12.95 54.34
N LEU A 126 3.30 -11.62 54.42
CA LEU A 126 3.50 -10.90 55.68
C LEU A 126 2.34 -11.08 56.68
N LYS A 127 1.10 -11.20 56.20
CA LYS A 127 -0.07 -11.46 57.06
C LYS A 127 -0.14 -12.90 57.59
N SER A 128 0.59 -13.85 57.00
CA SER A 128 0.56 -15.25 57.40
C SER A 128 1.57 -15.59 58.52
N VAL A 129 2.46 -14.65 58.88
CA VAL A 129 3.58 -14.87 59.84
C VAL A 129 3.35 -14.13 61.17
N ALA A 130 2.30 -13.30 61.27
CA ALA A 130 1.87 -12.62 62.49
C ALA A 130 0.67 -13.33 63.11
#